data_AF-A0A8W8JZZ2-F1
#
_entry.id   AF-A0A8W8JZZ2-F1
#
_cell.length_a   1.000
_cell.length_b   1.000
_cell.length_c   1.000
_cell.angle_alpha   90.00
_cell.angle_beta   90.00
_cell.angle_gamma   90.00
#
_symmetry.space_group_name_H-M   'P 1'
#
loop_
_entity.id
_entity.type
_entity.pdbx_description
1 polymer ?
#
loop_
_entity_poly.entity_id
_entity_poly.type
_entity_poly.pdbx_seq_one_letter_code
_entity_poly.pdbx_strand_id
1 'polypeptide(L)'
;MFNDCCTAFYIGDFVSAKELCKPVLDYTWEKLNTGYWKDVDVNWRYMYTLGSAVLSICKYITETKSDMDEDLYRDITKTIDTGILMGAPVFDNVLDRLMHAFSDIYKNSVKSVTVNKRKLIDEGKHIDAKTKKAFPSAAGSEKIIINSDKEIKRCYRPSLETFKHQYLDNHTAVILTGLMDHWPAVNGSKSWSLDRIRSMAGHRLVPVEIGSKYTEENWTQSLMTVSEFIEKFINNSSGCTSTGYLAQHQLFDQIPEMREDIIIPDYCCLGSEDEVDINAWFGPQGTVSPLHQDPKENFLTQVFGEKYIRLYSTDFTKHVYPHETMLLKNTSQVDIENPDFERFPLFRNASYSECILKAGEMLYIPKEHWHFVKSLSISFSVSFWWK
;
A
#
# COMPACT_ATOMS: atom_id res chain seq x y z
N MET A 1 -3.05 -21.35 -30.22
CA MET A 1 -2.15 -20.37 -29.56
C MET A 1 -1.85 -20.75 -28.11
N PHE A 2 -2.81 -20.71 -27.18
CA PHE A 2 -2.53 -21.10 -25.79
C PHE A 2 -2.06 -22.56 -25.65
N ASN A 3 -2.75 -23.52 -26.29
CA ASN A 3 -2.31 -24.92 -26.30
C ASN A 3 -0.90 -25.10 -26.88
N ASP A 4 -0.56 -24.34 -27.92
CA ASP A 4 0.77 -24.40 -28.56
C ASP A 4 1.84 -23.84 -27.61
N CYS A 5 1.53 -22.73 -26.92
CA CYS A 5 2.38 -22.16 -25.88
C CYS A 5 2.62 -23.17 -24.74
N CYS A 6 1.56 -23.80 -24.23
CA CYS A 6 1.68 -24.81 -23.18
C CYS A 6 2.47 -26.03 -23.64
N THR A 7 2.27 -26.47 -24.89
CA THR A 7 3.01 -27.59 -25.48
C THR A 7 4.49 -27.27 -25.60
N ALA A 8 4.84 -26.10 -26.15
CA ALA A 8 6.22 -25.62 -26.26
C ALA A 8 6.90 -25.54 -24.88
N PHE A 9 6.19 -25.01 -23.88
CA PHE A 9 6.69 -24.94 -22.50
C PHE A 9 6.93 -26.34 -21.91
N TYR A 10 5.99 -27.26 -22.11
CA TYR A 10 6.07 -28.62 -21.57
C TYR A 10 7.21 -29.45 -22.17
N ILE A 11 7.50 -29.27 -23.47
CA ILE A 11 8.60 -29.97 -24.15
C ILE A 11 9.97 -29.28 -23.97
N GLY A 12 10.03 -28.16 -23.24
CA GLY A 12 11.26 -27.42 -22.97
C GLY A 12 11.71 -26.45 -24.08
N ASP A 13 10.86 -26.16 -25.08
CA ASP A 13 11.11 -25.11 -26.06
C ASP A 13 10.70 -23.74 -25.49
N PHE A 14 11.53 -23.21 -24.58
CA PHE A 14 11.26 -21.97 -23.87
C PHE A 14 11.31 -20.72 -24.78
N VAL A 15 12.01 -20.78 -25.91
CA VAL A 15 12.07 -19.67 -26.88
C VAL A 15 10.72 -19.54 -27.57
N SER A 16 10.22 -20.65 -28.14
CA SER A 16 8.91 -20.66 -28.80
C SER A 16 7.79 -20.42 -27.80
N ALA A 17 7.87 -20.99 -26.59
CA ALA A 17 6.91 -20.72 -25.53
C ALA A 17 6.84 -19.22 -25.17
N LYS A 18 7.99 -18.53 -25.08
CA LYS A 18 8.04 -17.08 -24.83
C LYS A 18 7.31 -16.28 -25.92
N GLU A 19 7.62 -16.57 -27.18
CA GLU A 19 7.05 -15.86 -28.34
C GLU A 19 5.55 -16.11 -28.47
N LEU A 20 5.08 -17.33 -28.19
CA LEU A 20 3.66 -17.69 -28.21
C LEU A 20 2.89 -17.16 -27.00
N CYS A 21 3.54 -17.01 -25.84
CA CYS A 21 2.88 -16.53 -24.62
C CYS A 21 2.50 -15.04 -24.70
N LYS A 22 3.32 -14.23 -25.36
CA LYS A 22 3.08 -12.78 -25.47
C LYS A 22 1.72 -12.43 -26.11
N PRO A 23 1.38 -12.93 -27.32
CA PRO A 23 0.06 -12.65 -27.90
C PRO A 23 -1.10 -13.27 -27.12
N VAL A 24 -0.87 -14.36 -26.37
CA VAL A 24 -1.90 -14.91 -25.45
C VAL A 24 -2.19 -13.92 -24.33
N LEU A 25 -1.16 -13.32 -23.72
CA LEU A 25 -1.32 -12.30 -22.69
C LEU A 25 -1.95 -11.03 -23.24
N ASP A 26 -1.54 -10.57 -24.43
CA ASP A 26 -2.12 -9.39 -25.08
C ASP A 26 -3.63 -9.58 -25.33
N TYR A 27 -4.03 -10.74 -25.87
CA TYR A 27 -5.44 -11.06 -26.07
C TYR A 27 -6.21 -11.18 -24.74
N THR A 28 -5.60 -11.81 -23.74
CA THR A 28 -6.22 -11.94 -22.41
C THR A 28 -6.41 -10.57 -21.76
N TRP A 29 -5.43 -9.67 -21.90
CA TRP A 29 -5.51 -8.28 -21.44
C TRP A 29 -6.70 -7.55 -22.06
N GLU A 30 -6.91 -7.68 -23.38
CA GLU A 30 -8.07 -7.08 -24.05
C GLU A 30 -9.39 -7.57 -23.44
N LYS A 31 -9.48 -8.88 -23.13
CA LYS A 31 -10.67 -9.46 -22.49
C LYS A 31 -10.89 -8.96 -21.08
N LEU A 32 -9.83 -8.82 -20.29
CA LEU A 32 -9.90 -8.25 -18.94
C LEU A 32 -10.34 -6.78 -18.94
N ASN A 33 -10.05 -6.05 -20.02
CA ASN A 33 -10.40 -4.64 -20.18
C ASN A 33 -11.66 -4.42 -21.04
N THR A 34 -12.46 -5.45 -21.27
CA THR A 34 -13.74 -5.34 -21.99
C THR A 34 -14.90 -5.23 -21.00
N GLY A 35 -15.59 -4.09 -20.99
CA GLY A 35 -16.78 -3.88 -20.14
C GLY A 35 -16.44 -3.55 -18.69
N TYR A 36 -17.37 -3.85 -17.76
CA TYR A 36 -17.14 -3.62 -16.34
C TYR A 36 -16.35 -4.77 -15.72
N TRP A 37 -15.37 -4.44 -14.86
CA TRP A 37 -14.50 -5.42 -14.19
C TRP A 37 -15.26 -6.54 -13.46
N LYS A 38 -16.40 -6.22 -12.82
CA LYS A 38 -17.25 -7.19 -12.12
C LYS A 38 -17.86 -8.27 -13.02
N ASP A 39 -17.95 -8.00 -14.32
CA ASP A 39 -18.56 -8.87 -15.31
C ASP A 39 -17.50 -9.70 -16.08
N VAL A 40 -16.22 -9.49 -15.77
CA VAL A 40 -15.09 -10.21 -16.38
C VAL A 40 -15.08 -11.66 -15.89
N ASP A 41 -15.13 -12.60 -16.83
CA ASP A 41 -15.04 -14.02 -16.54
C ASP A 41 -13.70 -14.36 -15.85
N VAL A 42 -13.78 -15.03 -14.71
CA VAL A 42 -12.64 -15.45 -13.89
C VAL A 42 -11.62 -16.30 -14.67
N ASN A 43 -12.05 -17.00 -15.72
CA ASN A 43 -11.16 -17.79 -16.57
C ASN A 43 -10.13 -16.93 -17.31
N TRP A 44 -10.47 -15.70 -17.71
CA TRP A 44 -9.48 -14.76 -18.28
C TRP A 44 -8.45 -14.36 -17.23
N ARG A 45 -8.87 -14.19 -15.97
CA ARG A 45 -7.96 -13.89 -14.86
C ARG A 45 -7.02 -15.05 -14.57
N TYR A 46 -7.52 -16.29 -14.58
CA TYR A 46 -6.68 -17.48 -14.46
C TYR A 46 -5.69 -17.62 -15.61
N MET A 47 -6.11 -17.39 -16.86
CA MET A 47 -5.21 -17.41 -18.00
C MET A 47 -4.13 -16.34 -17.92
N TYR A 48 -4.46 -15.15 -17.40
CA TYR A 48 -3.47 -14.09 -17.22
C TYR A 48 -2.43 -14.48 -16.16
N THR A 49 -2.86 -15.05 -15.04
CA THR A 49 -1.94 -15.59 -14.01
C THR A 49 -1.00 -16.65 -14.58
N LEU A 50 -1.53 -17.64 -15.30
CA LEU A 50 -0.74 -18.73 -15.88
C LEU A 50 0.20 -18.23 -16.98
N GLY A 51 -0.27 -17.32 -17.83
CA GLY A 51 0.54 -16.70 -18.86
C GLY A 51 1.71 -15.89 -18.26
N SER A 52 1.48 -15.11 -17.21
CA SER A 52 2.54 -14.39 -16.50
C SER A 52 3.56 -15.33 -15.86
N ALA A 53 3.12 -16.47 -15.30
CA ALA A 53 4.00 -17.49 -14.75
C ALA A 53 4.88 -18.12 -15.85
N VAL A 54 4.28 -18.53 -16.97
CA VAL A 54 5.02 -19.08 -18.11
C VAL A 54 6.00 -18.06 -18.68
N LEU A 55 5.55 -16.83 -18.93
CA LEU A 55 6.38 -15.78 -19.52
C LEU A 55 7.56 -15.43 -18.63
N SER A 56 7.37 -15.30 -17.32
CA SER A 56 8.46 -15.00 -16.37
C SER A 56 9.52 -16.10 -16.33
N ILE A 57 9.12 -17.37 -16.33
CA ILE A 57 10.04 -18.52 -16.39
C ILE A 57 10.78 -18.54 -17.73
N CYS A 58 10.08 -18.36 -18.86
CA CYS A 58 10.70 -18.33 -20.17
C CYS A 58 11.70 -17.18 -20.33
N LYS A 59 11.37 -15.98 -19.83
CA LYS A 59 12.29 -14.83 -19.79
C LYS A 59 13.56 -15.20 -19.01
N TYR A 60 13.41 -15.74 -17.81
CA TYR A 60 14.56 -16.18 -17.01
C TYR A 60 15.43 -17.17 -17.76
N ILE A 61 14.87 -18.27 -18.27
CA ILE A 61 15.65 -19.33 -18.92
C ILE A 61 16.33 -18.86 -20.21
N THR A 62 15.66 -18.02 -21.00
CA THR A 62 16.15 -17.64 -22.34
C THR A 62 17.05 -16.42 -22.34
N GLU A 63 16.95 -15.55 -21.34
CA GLU A 63 17.66 -14.26 -21.31
C GLU A 63 18.74 -14.20 -20.22
N THR A 64 18.73 -15.13 -19.26
CA THR A 64 19.82 -15.24 -18.28
C THR A 64 21.09 -15.72 -19.00
N LYS A 65 22.17 -14.97 -18.81
CA LYS A 65 23.50 -15.34 -19.30
C LYS A 65 24.22 -16.18 -18.25
N SER A 66 25.09 -15.57 -17.45
CA SER A 66 25.77 -16.21 -16.32
C SER A 66 25.02 -15.99 -15.00
N ASP A 67 24.59 -14.76 -14.76
CA ASP A 67 23.86 -14.31 -13.59
C ASP A 67 22.66 -13.48 -14.05
N MET A 68 21.65 -13.36 -13.19
CA MET A 68 20.50 -12.48 -13.47
C MET A 68 20.91 -11.02 -13.24
N ASP A 69 20.84 -10.20 -14.29
CA ASP A 69 21.06 -8.76 -14.19
C ASP A 69 19.79 -8.01 -13.74
N GLU A 70 19.96 -6.73 -13.37
CA GLU A 70 18.89 -5.89 -12.85
C GLU A 70 17.79 -5.61 -13.88
N ASP A 71 18.15 -5.53 -15.17
CA ASP A 71 17.19 -5.26 -16.24
C ASP A 71 16.24 -6.44 -16.44
N LEU A 72 16.78 -7.66 -16.49
CA LEU A 72 16.01 -8.89 -16.57
C LEU A 72 15.15 -9.09 -15.31
N TYR A 73 15.73 -8.87 -14.12
CA TYR A 73 14.98 -8.96 -12.87
C TYR A 73 13.79 -7.99 -12.85
N ARG A 74 13.99 -6.74 -13.28
CA ARG A 74 12.93 -5.73 -13.37
C ARG A 74 11.83 -6.14 -14.36
N ASP A 75 12.19 -6.69 -15.52
CA ASP A 75 11.21 -7.12 -16.52
C ASP A 75 10.39 -8.35 -16.07
N ILE A 76 11.05 -9.32 -15.42
CA ILE A 76 10.37 -10.46 -14.78
C ILE A 76 9.44 -9.97 -13.67
N THR A 77 9.91 -9.10 -12.79
CA THR A 77 9.13 -8.51 -11.69
C THR A 77 7.87 -7.83 -12.22
N LYS A 78 8.01 -6.99 -13.26
CA LYS A 78 6.88 -6.33 -13.91
C LYS A 78 5.86 -7.32 -14.46
N THR A 79 6.33 -8.41 -15.09
CA THR A 79 5.46 -9.46 -15.64
C THR A 79 4.65 -10.16 -14.54
N ILE A 80 5.30 -10.49 -13.42
CA ILE A 80 4.69 -11.15 -12.28
C ILE A 80 3.71 -10.21 -11.58
N ASP A 81 4.11 -8.98 -11.25
CA ASP A 81 3.24 -8.03 -10.54
C ASP A 81 2.02 -7.66 -11.39
N THR A 82 2.17 -7.51 -12.71
CA THR A 82 0.99 -7.34 -13.60
C THR A 82 0.08 -8.57 -13.55
N GLY A 83 0.66 -9.77 -13.47
CA GLY A 83 -0.07 -11.01 -13.28
C GLY A 83 -0.83 -11.07 -11.96
N ILE A 84 -0.24 -10.59 -10.86
CA ILE A 84 -0.88 -10.51 -9.54
C ILE A 84 -2.05 -9.51 -9.57
N LEU A 85 -1.84 -8.33 -10.16
CA LEU A 85 -2.83 -7.25 -10.21
C LEU A 85 -4.04 -7.58 -11.10
N MET A 86 -3.78 -8.19 -12.27
CA MET A 86 -4.83 -8.44 -13.28
C MET A 86 -5.42 -9.85 -13.18
N GLY A 87 -4.66 -10.79 -12.64
CA GLY A 87 -5.00 -12.20 -12.60
C GLY A 87 -5.89 -12.57 -11.42
N ALA A 88 -5.94 -13.88 -11.16
CA ALA A 88 -6.58 -14.48 -9.99
C ALA A 88 -5.64 -15.50 -9.35
N PRO A 89 -5.76 -15.79 -8.04
CA PRO A 89 -4.88 -16.75 -7.37
C PRO A 89 -5.06 -18.15 -7.97
N VAL A 90 -3.94 -18.80 -8.31
CA VAL A 90 -3.88 -20.16 -8.87
C VAL A 90 -2.72 -20.93 -8.24
N PHE A 91 -2.93 -22.23 -8.00
CA PHE A 91 -1.95 -23.15 -7.42
C PHE A 91 -1.28 -22.58 -6.17
N ASP A 92 -2.07 -22.16 -5.17
CA ASP A 92 -1.59 -21.57 -3.91
C ASP A 92 -0.68 -20.34 -4.12
N ASN A 93 -1.12 -19.39 -4.95
CA ASN A 93 -0.40 -18.16 -5.24
C ASN A 93 0.96 -18.39 -5.93
N VAL A 94 0.93 -19.09 -7.08
CA VAL A 94 2.13 -19.42 -7.86
C VAL A 94 2.99 -18.21 -8.22
N LEU A 95 2.38 -17.07 -8.54
CA LEU A 95 3.09 -15.85 -8.91
C LEU A 95 3.89 -15.27 -7.75
N ASP A 96 3.33 -15.27 -6.54
CA ASP A 96 4.05 -14.83 -5.35
C ASP A 96 5.24 -15.75 -5.09
N ARG A 97 5.07 -17.07 -5.16
CA ARG A 97 6.19 -18.00 -4.99
C ARG A 97 7.29 -17.82 -6.04
N LEU A 98 6.91 -17.59 -7.30
CA LEU A 98 7.87 -17.27 -8.36
C LEU A 98 8.60 -15.96 -8.07
N MET A 99 7.90 -14.93 -7.61
CA MET A 99 8.52 -13.66 -7.23
C MET A 99 9.57 -13.85 -6.14
N HIS A 100 9.27 -14.64 -5.10
CA HIS A 100 10.22 -14.98 -4.04
C HIS A 100 11.45 -15.69 -4.61
N ALA A 101 11.25 -16.72 -5.42
CA ALA A 101 12.33 -17.47 -6.03
C ALA A 101 13.24 -16.57 -6.89
N PHE A 102 12.66 -15.71 -7.73
CA PHE A 102 13.44 -14.78 -8.54
C PHE A 102 14.15 -13.70 -7.73
N SER A 103 13.52 -13.20 -6.65
CA SER A 103 14.16 -12.26 -5.73
C SER A 103 15.38 -12.88 -5.07
N ASP A 104 15.30 -14.14 -4.63
CA ASP A 104 16.42 -14.87 -4.03
C ASP A 104 17.54 -15.13 -5.04
N ILE A 105 17.19 -15.53 -6.27
CA ILE A 105 18.14 -15.71 -7.38
C ILE A 105 18.89 -14.40 -7.66
N TYR A 106 18.17 -13.28 -7.76
CA TYR A 106 18.76 -11.97 -8.00
C TYR A 106 19.65 -11.52 -6.84
N LYS A 107 19.17 -11.63 -5.58
CA LYS A 107 19.95 -11.32 -4.38
C LYS A 107 21.26 -12.12 -4.32
N ASN A 108 21.23 -13.39 -4.70
CA ASN A 108 22.43 -14.24 -4.77
C ASN A 108 23.38 -13.84 -5.91
N SER A 109 22.83 -13.48 -7.07
CA SER A 109 23.60 -12.95 -8.22
C SER A 109 24.35 -11.66 -7.83
N VAL A 110 23.68 -10.71 -7.17
CA VAL A 110 24.28 -9.45 -6.70
C VAL A 110 25.35 -9.69 -5.63
N LYS A 111 25.11 -10.62 -4.69
CA LYS A 111 26.09 -11.00 -3.67
C LYS A 111 27.35 -11.62 -4.30
N SER A 112 27.19 -12.50 -5.29
CA SER A 112 28.31 -13.11 -6.04
C SER A 112 29.19 -12.06 -6.71
N VAL A 113 28.57 -11.08 -7.38
CA VAL A 113 29.28 -9.95 -8.01
C VAL A 113 29.97 -9.06 -6.98
N THR A 114 29.34 -8.83 -5.82
CA THR A 114 29.91 -7.99 -4.75
C THR A 114 31.10 -8.67 -4.05
N VAL A 115 31.05 -10.00 -3.86
CA VAL A 115 32.18 -10.79 -3.33
C VAL A 115 33.34 -10.81 -4.32
N ASN A 116 33.06 -10.92 -5.63
CA ASN A 116 34.10 -10.82 -6.66
C ASN A 116 34.73 -9.42 -6.75
N LYS A 117 33.95 -8.35 -6.57
CA LYS A 117 34.48 -6.98 -6.44
C LYS A 117 35.29 -6.77 -5.16
N ARG A 118 34.90 -7.35 -4.02
CA ARG A 118 35.67 -7.28 -2.77
C ARG A 118 36.99 -8.05 -2.82
N LYS A 119 37.09 -9.15 -3.59
CA LYS A 119 38.37 -9.82 -3.85
C LYS A 119 39.34 -9.01 -4.73
N LEU A 120 38.87 -7.98 -5.42
CA LEU A 120 39.67 -7.07 -6.25
C LEU A 120 39.97 -5.73 -5.55
N ILE A 121 39.37 -5.49 -4.38
CA ILE A 121 39.49 -4.24 -3.61
C ILE A 121 39.80 -4.63 -2.17
N ASP A 122 40.97 -5.22 -1.95
CA ASP A 122 41.59 -5.30 -0.62
C ASP A 122 42.90 -4.51 -0.63
N GLU A 123 42.80 -3.24 -1.06
CA GLU A 123 43.68 -2.16 -0.61
C GLU A 123 42.84 -0.87 -0.54
N GLY A 124 42.42 -0.50 0.67
CA GLY A 124 42.12 0.88 1.00
C GLY A 124 40.66 1.23 1.34
N LYS A 125 40.52 1.63 2.62
CA LYS A 125 39.56 2.57 3.21
C LYS A 125 38.27 2.00 3.81
N HIS A 126 38.34 1.91 5.14
CA HIS A 126 37.23 2.18 6.06
C HIS A 126 36.43 3.41 5.65
N ILE A 127 35.11 3.27 5.55
CA ILE A 127 34.18 4.40 5.51
C ILE A 127 33.13 4.20 6.58
N ASP A 128 33.05 5.19 7.47
CA ASP A 128 32.20 5.28 8.63
C ASP A 128 30.70 5.31 8.28
N ALA A 129 29.94 4.48 8.98
CA ALA A 129 28.48 4.48 8.96
C ALA A 129 27.93 5.62 9.85
N LYS A 130 27.77 6.82 9.29
CA LYS A 130 26.95 7.88 9.90
C LYS A 130 26.29 8.76 8.85
N THR A 131 25.03 8.46 8.51
CA THR A 131 24.03 9.50 8.21
C THR A 131 22.61 8.92 8.20
N LYS A 132 21.89 9.04 9.31
CA LYS A 132 20.42 9.03 9.29
C LYS A 132 19.99 10.36 8.69
N LYS A 133 19.73 10.42 7.37
CA LYS A 133 19.08 11.60 6.78
C LYS A 133 17.63 11.61 7.27
N ALA A 134 17.33 12.52 8.18
CA ALA A 134 15.96 12.86 8.54
C ALA A 134 15.21 13.35 7.29
N PHE A 135 13.92 13.01 7.20
CA PHE A 135 13.06 13.53 6.13
C PHE A 135 13.15 15.06 6.13
N PRO A 136 13.36 15.71 4.96
CA PRO A 136 13.36 17.16 4.89
C PRO A 136 12.01 17.69 5.39
N SER A 137 12.06 18.50 6.45
CA SER A 137 10.90 19.27 6.92
C SER A 137 10.48 20.20 5.79
N ALA A 138 9.32 19.95 5.18
CA ALA A 138 8.74 20.87 4.23
C ALA A 138 8.47 22.21 4.92
N ALA A 139 9.11 23.27 4.42
CA ALA A 139 8.87 24.62 4.88
C ALA A 139 7.48 25.06 4.40
N GLY A 140 6.57 25.36 5.34
CA GLY A 140 5.28 26.00 5.02
C GLY A 140 4.01 25.24 5.40
N SER A 141 4.05 24.25 6.31
CA SER A 141 2.81 23.64 6.82
C SER A 141 1.93 24.67 7.53
N GLU A 142 0.68 24.83 7.09
CA GLU A 142 -0.36 25.41 7.93
C GLU A 142 -0.36 24.65 9.27
N LYS A 143 -0.14 25.36 10.37
CA LYS A 143 -0.23 24.75 11.70
C LYS A 143 -1.69 24.40 11.95
N ILE A 144 -2.05 23.13 11.77
CA ILE A 144 -3.34 22.62 12.21
C ILE A 144 -3.37 22.70 13.74
N ILE A 145 -4.29 23.50 14.27
CA ILE A 145 -4.53 23.64 15.70
C ILE A 145 -5.67 22.69 16.04
N ILE A 146 -5.38 21.71 16.90
CA ILE A 146 -6.38 20.76 17.40
C ILE A 146 -7.22 21.44 18.47
N ASN A 147 -8.54 21.26 18.41
CA ASN A 147 -9.45 21.61 19.49
C ASN A 147 -9.28 20.60 20.64
N SER A 148 -8.76 21.07 21.78
CA SER A 148 -8.49 20.22 22.95
C SER A 148 -9.71 19.47 23.46
N ASP A 149 -10.90 20.04 23.33
CA ASP A 149 -12.15 19.43 23.79
C ASP A 149 -12.64 18.31 22.86
N LYS A 150 -12.08 18.25 21.65
CA LYS A 150 -12.39 17.26 20.62
C LYS A 150 -11.23 16.28 20.38
N GLU A 151 -10.12 16.44 21.09
CA GLU A 151 -8.94 15.62 20.87
C GLU A 151 -9.20 14.16 21.27
N ILE A 152 -8.85 13.23 20.38
CA ILE A 152 -8.93 11.80 20.67
C ILE A 152 -7.93 11.45 21.78
N LYS A 153 -8.42 10.73 22.80
CA LYS A 153 -7.61 10.34 23.96
C LYS A 153 -6.47 9.41 23.55
N ARG A 154 -5.32 9.61 24.18
CA ARG A 154 -4.17 8.70 24.12
C ARG A 154 -4.16 7.76 25.31
N CYS A 155 -3.96 6.47 25.06
CA CYS A 155 -3.84 5.43 26.08
C CYS A 155 -2.55 4.63 25.86
N TYR A 156 -1.69 4.60 26.88
CA TYR A 156 -0.44 3.86 26.82
C TYR A 156 -0.68 2.38 27.13
N ARG A 157 -0.51 1.53 26.12
CA ARG A 157 -0.56 0.05 26.22
C ARG A 157 -1.69 -0.48 27.13
N PRO A 158 -2.97 -0.16 26.87
CA PRO A 158 -4.07 -0.71 27.67
C PRO A 158 -4.05 -2.24 27.65
N SER A 159 -4.56 -2.87 28.71
CA SER A 159 -4.82 -4.32 28.67
C SER A 159 -5.89 -4.65 27.62
N LEU A 160 -5.91 -5.89 27.12
CA LEU A 160 -6.96 -6.36 26.19
C LEU A 160 -8.36 -6.14 26.77
N GLU A 161 -8.55 -6.41 28.07
CA GLU A 161 -9.81 -6.17 28.79
C GLU A 161 -10.19 -4.68 28.84
N THR A 162 -9.22 -3.81 29.13
CA THR A 162 -9.44 -2.36 29.13
C THR A 162 -9.83 -1.89 27.74
N PHE A 163 -9.10 -2.33 26.71
CA PHE A 163 -9.40 -1.96 25.33
C PHE A 163 -10.79 -2.43 24.92
N LYS A 164 -11.12 -3.69 25.23
CA LYS A 164 -12.42 -4.27 24.94
C LYS A 164 -13.55 -3.44 25.55
N HIS A 165 -13.54 -3.26 26.86
CA HIS A 165 -14.67 -2.67 27.57
C HIS A 165 -14.77 -1.15 27.45
N GLN A 166 -13.66 -0.44 27.25
CA GLN A 166 -13.68 1.03 27.17
C GLN A 166 -13.80 1.54 25.74
N TYR A 167 -13.23 0.82 24.76
CA TYR A 167 -13.11 1.33 23.39
C TYR A 167 -13.88 0.48 22.38
N LEU A 168 -13.64 -0.83 22.32
CA LEU A 168 -14.28 -1.71 21.35
C LEU A 168 -15.80 -1.82 21.56
N ASP A 169 -16.22 -2.25 22.75
CA ASP A 169 -17.64 -2.48 23.07
C ASP A 169 -18.45 -1.17 23.05
N ASN A 170 -17.80 -0.02 23.29
CA ASN A 170 -18.43 1.31 23.29
C ASN A 170 -18.25 2.06 21.97
N HIS A 171 -17.65 1.43 20.94
CA HIS A 171 -17.34 2.07 19.66
C HIS A 171 -16.66 3.45 19.81
N THR A 172 -15.67 3.54 20.70
CA THR A 172 -14.98 4.79 21.04
C THR A 172 -13.56 4.78 20.47
N ALA A 173 -13.26 5.75 19.62
CA ALA A 173 -11.91 5.92 19.06
C ALA A 173 -10.87 6.23 20.15
N VAL A 174 -9.67 5.69 19.99
CA VAL A 174 -8.54 5.89 20.92
C VAL A 174 -7.21 5.82 20.17
N ILE A 175 -6.25 6.62 20.57
CA ILE A 175 -4.87 6.50 20.12
C ILE A 175 -4.10 5.63 21.13
N LEU A 176 -3.60 4.49 20.67
CA LEU A 176 -2.78 3.58 21.45
C LEU A 176 -1.30 3.92 21.26
N THR A 177 -0.57 4.08 22.36
CA THR A 177 0.86 4.44 22.34
C THR A 177 1.72 3.35 22.99
N GLY A 178 3.01 3.29 22.61
CA GLY A 178 3.98 2.32 23.14
C GLY A 178 3.85 0.90 22.59
N LEU A 179 3.04 0.70 21.55
CA LEU A 179 2.81 -0.62 20.93
C LEU A 179 3.67 -0.86 19.69
N MET A 180 4.20 0.19 19.07
CA MET A 180 4.99 0.07 17.83
C MET A 180 6.50 0.17 18.06
N ASP A 181 6.95 0.37 19.31
CA ASP A 181 8.36 0.60 19.65
C ASP A 181 9.29 -0.55 19.22
N HIS A 182 8.73 -1.76 19.10
CA HIS A 182 9.44 -2.98 18.74
C HIS A 182 9.29 -3.36 17.27
N TRP A 183 8.54 -2.58 16.47
CA TRP A 183 8.40 -2.84 15.04
C TRP A 183 9.70 -2.50 14.32
N PRO A 184 10.27 -3.43 13.52
CA PRO A 184 11.42 -3.13 12.67
C PRO A 184 11.16 -1.93 11.73
N ALA A 185 9.94 -1.77 11.23
CA ALA A 185 9.55 -0.65 10.36
C ALA A 185 9.71 0.72 11.02
N VAL A 186 9.56 0.81 12.35
CA VAL A 186 9.53 2.08 13.09
C VAL A 186 10.88 2.39 13.74
N ASN A 187 11.56 1.38 14.29
CA ASN A 187 12.74 1.58 15.13
C ASN A 187 13.93 0.66 14.78
N GLY A 188 15.13 1.06 15.20
CA GLY A 188 16.39 0.33 15.00
C GLY A 188 17.06 0.59 13.65
N SER A 189 18.03 -0.27 13.28
CA SER A 189 18.62 -0.30 11.93
C SER A 189 17.61 -0.75 10.85
N LYS A 190 16.56 -1.40 11.35
CA LYS A 190 15.24 -1.69 10.80
C LYS A 190 14.48 -0.60 10.05
N SER A 191 14.56 0.63 10.58
CA SER A 191 13.51 1.62 10.38
C SER A 191 13.33 2.00 8.91
N TRP A 192 12.09 2.16 8.48
CA TRP A 192 11.79 2.52 7.11
C TRP A 192 12.20 3.97 6.81
N SER A 193 12.87 4.11 5.68
CA SER A 193 13.21 5.37 5.02
C SER A 193 12.90 5.23 3.53
N LEU A 194 12.88 6.33 2.78
CA LEU A 194 12.68 6.26 1.32
C LEU A 194 13.70 5.34 0.63
N ASP A 195 14.96 5.41 1.04
CA ASP A 195 16.03 4.56 0.48
C ASP A 195 15.81 3.08 0.80
N ARG A 196 15.38 2.78 2.03
CA ARG A 196 15.08 1.41 2.41
C ARG A 196 13.86 0.88 1.67
N ILE A 197 12.78 1.65 1.57
CA ILE A 197 11.59 1.28 0.79
C ILE A 197 11.98 1.03 -0.67
N ARG A 198 12.80 1.90 -1.28
CA ARG A 198 13.35 1.69 -2.62
C ARG A 198 14.12 0.38 -2.74
N SER A 199 14.96 0.04 -1.75
CA SER A 199 15.72 -1.21 -1.78
C SER A 199 14.86 -2.47 -1.68
N MET A 200 13.79 -2.44 -0.87
CA MET A 200 12.91 -3.61 -0.65
C MET A 200 11.86 -3.75 -1.76
N ALA A 201 11.33 -2.63 -2.24
CA ALA A 201 10.11 -2.57 -3.04
C ALA A 201 10.27 -1.83 -4.38
N GLY A 202 11.44 -1.25 -4.68
CA GLY A 202 11.61 -0.28 -5.76
C GLY A 202 11.18 -0.75 -7.14
N HIS A 203 11.36 -2.04 -7.46
CA HIS A 203 10.94 -2.62 -8.74
C HIS A 203 9.49 -3.10 -8.77
N ARG A 204 8.79 -3.09 -7.63
CA ARG A 204 7.44 -3.62 -7.50
C ARG A 204 6.43 -2.68 -8.11
N LEU A 205 5.56 -3.21 -8.96
CA LEU A 205 4.49 -2.45 -9.59
C LEU A 205 3.32 -2.28 -8.59
N VAL A 206 2.89 -1.05 -8.38
CA VAL A 206 1.85 -0.68 -7.42
C VAL A 206 0.81 0.24 -8.07
N PRO A 207 -0.46 0.16 -7.63
CA PRO A 207 -1.47 1.12 -8.01
C PRO A 207 -1.24 2.45 -7.28
N VAL A 208 -1.31 3.55 -8.03
CA VAL A 208 -1.18 4.92 -7.52
C VAL A 208 -2.38 5.72 -7.99
N GLU A 209 -3.09 6.31 -7.03
CA GLU A 209 -4.11 7.32 -7.27
C GLU A 209 -3.44 8.64 -7.66
N ILE A 210 -3.92 9.28 -8.73
CA ILE A 210 -3.39 10.55 -9.22
C ILE A 210 -4.55 11.56 -9.25
N GLY A 211 -4.42 12.61 -8.44
CA GLY A 211 -5.44 13.63 -8.21
C GLY A 211 -5.42 14.11 -6.76
N SER A 212 -6.20 15.14 -6.43
CA SER A 212 -6.33 15.63 -5.05
C SER A 212 -7.16 14.70 -4.18
N LYS A 213 -8.31 14.23 -4.70
CA LYS A 213 -9.28 13.40 -3.99
C LYS A 213 -9.98 12.45 -4.99
N TYR A 214 -10.29 11.21 -4.60
CA TYR A 214 -10.99 10.25 -5.47
C TYR A 214 -12.44 10.61 -5.80
N THR A 215 -12.97 11.66 -5.17
CA THR A 215 -14.29 12.23 -5.45
C THR A 215 -14.28 13.25 -6.59
N GLU A 216 -13.11 13.62 -7.14
CA GLU A 216 -12.97 14.60 -8.21
C GLU A 216 -12.91 13.96 -9.61
N GLU A 217 -13.39 14.68 -10.64
CA GLU A 217 -13.48 14.17 -12.02
C GLU A 217 -12.12 13.93 -12.69
N ASN A 218 -11.08 14.65 -12.26
CA ASN A 218 -9.71 14.51 -12.77
C ASN A 218 -8.93 13.37 -12.09
N TRP A 219 -9.53 12.67 -11.14
CA TRP A 219 -8.89 11.56 -10.45
C TRP A 219 -8.74 10.37 -11.40
N THR A 220 -7.56 9.76 -11.37
CA THR A 220 -7.24 8.56 -12.16
C THR A 220 -6.39 7.60 -11.34
N GLN A 221 -6.28 6.36 -11.78
CA GLN A 221 -5.31 5.41 -11.26
C GLN A 221 -4.31 5.03 -12.33
N SER A 222 -3.05 4.85 -11.92
CA SER A 222 -1.97 4.42 -12.79
C SER A 222 -1.11 3.37 -12.08
N LEU A 223 -0.62 2.40 -12.85
CA LEU A 223 0.36 1.43 -12.38
C LEU A 223 1.76 1.97 -12.65
N MET A 224 2.58 2.03 -11.61
CA MET A 224 4.00 2.37 -11.72
C MET A 224 4.80 1.66 -10.64
N THR A 225 6.12 1.61 -10.81
CA THR A 225 6.99 1.04 -9.80
C THR A 225 7.07 1.93 -8.55
N VAL A 226 7.37 1.36 -7.39
CA VAL A 226 7.60 2.14 -6.17
C VAL A 226 8.73 3.17 -6.37
N SER A 227 9.79 2.83 -7.12
CA SER A 227 10.87 3.78 -7.42
C SER A 227 10.38 4.96 -8.27
N GLU A 228 9.57 4.71 -9.30
CA GLU A 228 8.96 5.77 -10.12
C GLU A 228 7.99 6.63 -9.30
N PHE A 229 7.19 6.00 -8.43
CA PHE A 229 6.29 6.71 -7.52
C PHE A 229 7.06 7.69 -6.61
N ILE A 230 8.12 7.22 -5.93
CA ILE A 230 8.91 8.06 -5.04
C ILE A 230 9.59 9.18 -5.83
N GLU A 231 10.13 8.89 -7.02
CA GLU A 231 10.78 9.90 -7.83
C GLU A 231 9.80 10.97 -8.31
N LYS A 232 8.64 10.57 -8.83
CA LYS A 232 7.67 11.46 -9.43
C LYS A 232 6.89 12.29 -8.41
N PHE A 233 6.42 11.68 -7.32
CA PHE A 233 5.45 12.30 -6.40
C PHE A 233 6.02 12.67 -5.04
N ILE A 234 7.13 12.07 -4.61
CA ILE A 234 7.75 12.37 -3.31
C ILE A 234 8.93 13.33 -3.48
N ASN A 235 9.90 12.98 -4.33
CA ASN A 235 11.11 13.78 -4.55
C ASN A 235 10.83 15.05 -5.37
N ASN A 236 10.04 14.92 -6.44
CA ASN A 236 9.75 16.01 -7.38
C ASN A 236 8.34 16.63 -7.15
N SER A 237 7.84 16.58 -5.92
CA SER A 237 6.48 17.03 -5.57
C SER A 237 6.21 18.49 -5.97
N SER A 238 7.22 19.37 -5.95
CA SER A 238 7.10 20.77 -6.34
C SER A 238 6.96 21.00 -7.85
N GLY A 239 7.32 20.02 -8.67
CA GLY A 239 7.23 20.08 -10.13
C GLY A 239 6.00 19.37 -10.71
N CYS A 240 5.27 18.61 -9.90
CA CYS A 240 4.07 17.90 -10.33
C CYS A 240 2.82 18.71 -10.01
N THR A 241 1.95 18.91 -11.00
CA THR A 241 0.65 19.58 -10.81
C THR A 241 -0.38 18.72 -10.09
N SER A 242 -0.12 17.41 -9.95
CA SER A 242 -1.04 16.43 -9.37
C SER A 242 -0.39 15.68 -8.21
N THR A 243 -1.19 15.36 -7.20
CA THR A 243 -0.75 14.55 -6.05
C THR A 243 -0.86 13.08 -6.41
N GLY A 244 0.16 12.28 -6.08
CA GLY A 244 0.14 10.83 -6.22
C GLY A 244 0.03 10.17 -4.85
N TYR A 245 -0.87 9.19 -4.70
CA TYR A 245 -1.08 8.46 -3.45
C TYR A 245 -1.14 6.95 -3.69
N LEU A 246 -0.21 6.20 -3.09
CA LEU A 246 -0.33 4.75 -2.98
C LEU A 246 -1.28 4.49 -1.80
N ALA A 247 -2.55 4.31 -2.12
CA ALA A 247 -3.63 4.17 -1.15
C ALA A 247 -4.23 2.77 -1.19
N GLN A 248 -4.62 2.26 -0.02
CA GLN A 248 -5.41 1.03 0.13
C GLN A 248 -4.89 -0.18 -0.67
N HIS A 249 -3.57 -0.39 -0.66
CA HIS A 249 -2.96 -1.51 -1.38
C HIS A 249 -2.46 -2.58 -0.41
N GLN A 250 -2.74 -3.86 -0.71
CA GLN A 250 -2.24 -5.03 0.02
C GLN A 250 -0.74 -5.29 -0.28
N LEU A 251 0.08 -4.27 -0.03
CA LEU A 251 1.50 -4.24 -0.36
C LEU A 251 2.29 -5.35 0.36
N PHE A 252 1.82 -5.79 1.53
CA PHE A 252 2.53 -6.75 2.37
C PHE A 252 2.40 -8.20 1.89
N ASP A 253 1.31 -8.51 1.19
CA ASP A 253 1.15 -9.80 0.52
C ASP A 253 2.06 -9.86 -0.70
N GLN A 254 2.14 -8.74 -1.43
CA GLN A 254 3.04 -8.58 -2.55
C GLN A 254 4.52 -8.60 -2.12
N ILE A 255 4.87 -8.01 -0.97
CA ILE A 255 6.27 -7.79 -0.53
C ILE A 255 6.52 -8.34 0.88
N PRO A 256 6.80 -9.64 1.04
CA PRO A 256 6.94 -10.23 2.37
C PRO A 256 8.10 -9.73 3.22
N GLU A 257 9.17 -9.21 2.61
CA GLU A 257 10.23 -8.52 3.35
C GLU A 257 9.69 -7.30 4.13
N MET A 258 8.69 -6.59 3.59
CA MET A 258 8.01 -5.51 4.32
C MET A 258 7.01 -6.06 5.34
N ARG A 259 6.38 -7.22 5.07
CA ARG A 259 5.46 -7.89 6.00
C ARG A 259 6.15 -8.32 7.29
N GLU A 260 7.42 -8.74 7.22
CA GLU A 260 8.24 -9.11 8.38
C GLU A 260 8.58 -7.92 9.29
N ASP A 261 8.52 -6.70 8.77
CA ASP A 261 8.88 -5.48 9.49
C ASP A 261 7.67 -4.89 10.28
N ILE A 262 6.48 -5.49 10.19
CA ILE A 262 5.24 -5.08 10.87
C ILE A 262 4.59 -6.24 11.64
N ILE A 263 3.77 -5.91 12.65
CA ILE A 263 3.13 -6.91 13.53
C ILE A 263 1.63 -6.62 13.59
N ILE A 264 0.80 -7.66 13.47
CA ILE A 264 -0.65 -7.53 13.66
C ILE A 264 -0.89 -7.15 15.13
N PRO A 265 -1.63 -6.07 15.44
CA PRO A 265 -1.91 -5.68 16.81
C PRO A 265 -2.63 -6.80 17.58
N ASP A 266 -2.17 -7.12 18.79
CA ASP A 266 -2.76 -8.20 19.60
C ASP A 266 -4.27 -8.00 19.83
N TYR A 267 -4.75 -6.76 19.87
CA TYR A 267 -6.17 -6.42 20.04
C TYR A 267 -7.07 -6.98 18.92
N CYS A 268 -6.53 -7.27 17.74
CA CYS A 268 -7.30 -7.92 16.67
C CYS A 268 -7.78 -9.33 17.08
N CYS A 269 -7.16 -9.97 18.08
CA CYS A 269 -7.61 -11.27 18.59
C CYS A 269 -8.95 -11.22 19.35
N LEU A 270 -9.45 -10.02 19.65
CA LEU A 270 -10.77 -9.81 20.25
C LEU A 270 -11.91 -9.97 19.23
N GLY A 271 -11.55 -10.10 17.95
CA GLY A 271 -12.47 -10.29 16.85
C GLY A 271 -12.81 -11.73 16.55
N SER A 272 -13.44 -11.93 15.40
CA SER A 272 -13.66 -13.24 14.78
C SER A 272 -12.36 -13.84 14.23
N GLU A 273 -12.35 -15.16 13.96
CA GLU A 273 -11.19 -15.89 13.41
C GLU A 273 -10.86 -15.54 11.93
N ASP A 274 -11.51 -14.50 11.37
CA ASP A 274 -11.24 -14.04 10.01
C ASP A 274 -9.84 -13.42 9.89
N GLU A 275 -9.25 -13.54 8.69
CA GLU A 275 -7.96 -12.94 8.37
C GLU A 275 -8.04 -11.39 8.42
N VAL A 276 -6.98 -10.78 8.95
CA VAL A 276 -6.85 -9.32 9.06
C VAL A 276 -6.35 -8.76 7.72
N ASP A 277 -7.11 -7.86 7.10
CA ASP A 277 -6.64 -7.22 5.86
C ASP A 277 -5.60 -6.14 6.23
N ILE A 278 -4.42 -6.21 5.61
CA ILE A 278 -3.33 -5.28 5.89
C ILE A 278 -3.06 -4.41 4.66
N ASN A 279 -3.34 -3.11 4.77
CA ASN A 279 -3.16 -2.17 3.65
C ASN A 279 -2.09 -1.11 3.95
N ALA A 280 -1.32 -0.77 2.92
CA ALA A 280 -0.34 0.30 2.94
C ALA A 280 -0.95 1.62 2.44
N TRP A 281 -0.53 2.71 3.07
CA TRP A 281 -0.90 4.08 2.71
C TRP A 281 0.37 4.92 2.65
N PHE A 282 0.88 5.21 1.46
CA PHE A 282 2.15 5.92 1.26
C PHE A 282 1.99 7.09 0.30
N GLY A 283 2.35 8.29 0.76
CA GLY A 283 2.18 9.50 -0.04
C GLY A 283 2.98 10.70 0.44
N PRO A 284 3.05 11.76 -0.38
CA PRO A 284 3.61 13.04 0.02
C PRO A 284 2.67 13.74 1.01
N GLN A 285 3.17 14.86 1.55
CA GLN A 285 2.34 15.83 2.25
C GLN A 285 1.18 16.27 1.34
N GLY A 286 0.00 16.47 1.92
CA GLY A 286 -1.18 16.96 1.21
C GLY A 286 -2.06 15.88 0.60
N THR A 287 -1.67 14.60 0.67
CA THR A 287 -2.57 13.49 0.32
C THR A 287 -3.81 13.50 1.22
N VAL A 288 -4.98 13.35 0.62
CA VAL A 288 -6.27 13.37 1.31
C VAL A 288 -7.06 12.10 0.99
N SER A 289 -7.58 11.46 2.04
CA SER A 289 -8.69 10.52 1.94
C SER A 289 -9.96 11.28 2.38
N PRO A 290 -10.89 11.57 1.46
CA PRO A 290 -12.20 12.15 1.75
C PRO A 290 -12.93 11.46 2.89
N LEU A 291 -13.89 12.15 3.51
CA LEU A 291 -14.67 11.60 4.61
C LEU A 291 -15.45 10.38 4.15
N HIS A 292 -15.16 9.21 4.73
CA HIS A 292 -15.79 7.94 4.38
C HIS A 292 -15.89 7.01 5.60
N GLN A 293 -16.62 5.91 5.45
CA GLN A 293 -16.72 4.86 6.47
C GLN A 293 -16.33 3.49 5.88
N ASP A 294 -15.75 2.65 6.74
CA ASP A 294 -15.33 1.28 6.42
C ASP A 294 -16.21 0.25 7.14
N PRO A 295 -16.41 -0.95 6.55
CA PRO A 295 -17.30 -1.97 7.12
C PRO A 295 -16.66 -2.80 8.26
N LYS A 296 -15.36 -2.62 8.52
CA LYS A 296 -14.55 -3.39 9.47
C LYS A 296 -14.01 -2.48 10.59
N GLU A 297 -13.66 -3.09 11.72
CA GLU A 297 -12.84 -2.43 12.74
C GLU A 297 -11.46 -2.13 12.14
N ASN A 298 -10.84 -0.99 12.49
CA ASN A 298 -9.58 -0.59 11.87
C ASN A 298 -8.57 -0.06 12.89
N PHE A 299 -7.33 -0.56 12.82
CA PHE A 299 -6.18 0.11 13.39
C PHE A 299 -5.37 0.81 12.31
N LEU A 300 -5.40 2.14 12.29
CA LEU A 300 -4.49 2.92 11.45
C LEU A 300 -3.21 3.23 12.24
N THR A 301 -2.12 2.58 11.86
CA THR A 301 -0.81 2.74 12.50
C THR A 301 0.08 3.68 11.69
N GLN A 302 0.79 4.58 12.35
CA GLN A 302 1.65 5.56 11.67
C GLN A 302 3.12 5.14 11.78
N VAL A 303 3.74 4.78 10.65
CA VAL A 303 5.15 4.31 10.61
C VAL A 303 6.10 5.50 10.61
N PHE A 304 5.90 6.46 9.71
CA PHE A 304 6.62 7.73 9.70
C PHE A 304 5.74 8.86 9.17
N GLY A 305 6.09 10.10 9.48
CA GLY A 305 5.29 11.28 9.14
C GLY A 305 4.11 11.47 10.10
N GLU A 306 3.21 12.36 9.72
CA GLU A 306 2.07 12.77 10.53
C GLU A 306 0.81 12.87 9.67
N LYS A 307 -0.35 12.52 10.24
CA LYS A 307 -1.66 12.65 9.61
C LYS A 307 -2.63 13.39 10.51
N TYR A 308 -3.32 14.37 9.96
CA TYR A 308 -4.52 14.92 10.59
C TYR A 308 -5.71 14.02 10.28
N ILE A 309 -6.49 13.71 11.32
CA ILE A 309 -7.64 12.82 11.23
C ILE A 309 -8.82 13.46 11.95
N ARG A 310 -9.99 13.44 11.30
CA ARG A 310 -11.26 13.82 11.92
C ARG A 310 -12.26 12.67 11.82
N LEU A 311 -12.90 12.33 12.94
CA LEU A 311 -13.85 11.23 13.06
C LEU A 311 -15.25 11.75 13.41
N TYR A 312 -16.29 11.13 12.86
CA TYR A 312 -17.67 11.33 13.25
C TYR A 312 -18.30 9.96 13.56
N SER A 313 -19.02 9.89 14.68
CA SER A 313 -19.79 8.69 15.06
C SER A 313 -20.86 8.39 14.01
N THR A 314 -21.26 7.12 13.91
CA THR A 314 -22.36 6.64 13.07
C THR A 314 -23.68 7.37 13.36
N ASP A 315 -23.87 7.90 14.58
CA ASP A 315 -25.01 8.77 14.96
C ASP A 315 -25.14 10.01 14.06
N PHE A 316 -24.02 10.48 13.51
CA PHE A 316 -23.95 11.65 12.64
C PHE A 316 -23.98 11.32 11.14
N THR A 317 -24.27 10.07 10.75
CA THR A 317 -24.34 9.65 9.34
C THR A 317 -25.23 10.55 8.47
N LYS A 318 -26.38 11.00 9.00
CA LYS A 318 -27.27 11.93 8.26
C LYS A 318 -26.68 13.33 8.09
N HIS A 319 -25.75 13.73 8.95
CA HIS A 319 -25.16 15.07 8.95
C HIS A 319 -23.98 15.19 7.99
N VAL A 320 -23.38 14.07 7.59
CA VAL A 320 -22.24 14.02 6.66
C VAL A 320 -22.64 13.77 5.22
N TYR A 321 -23.94 13.69 4.92
CA TYR A 321 -24.50 13.60 3.57
C TYR A 321 -23.79 12.56 2.66
N PRO A 322 -23.95 11.25 2.94
CA PRO A 322 -23.41 10.21 2.08
C PRO A 322 -23.87 10.38 0.63
N HIS A 323 -23.07 9.96 -0.36
CA HIS A 323 -23.55 9.90 -1.74
C HIS A 323 -24.69 8.86 -1.88
N GLU A 324 -25.60 9.09 -2.82
CA GLU A 324 -26.70 8.18 -3.11
C GLU A 324 -26.31 7.04 -4.06
N THR A 325 -25.20 7.19 -4.78
CA THR A 325 -24.73 6.20 -5.75
C THR A 325 -24.13 4.99 -5.04
N MET A 326 -24.46 3.78 -5.50
CA MET A 326 -24.01 2.53 -4.87
C MET A 326 -22.50 2.43 -4.67
N LEU A 327 -21.70 3.03 -5.57
CA LEU A 327 -20.23 2.99 -5.52
C LEU A 327 -19.63 3.94 -4.47
N LEU A 328 -20.31 5.03 -4.13
CA LEU A 328 -19.80 6.06 -3.20
C LEU A 328 -20.69 6.19 -1.95
N LYS A 329 -21.59 5.25 -1.71
CA LYS A 329 -22.56 5.29 -0.59
C LYS A 329 -21.91 5.38 0.78
N ASN A 330 -20.65 4.98 0.90
CA ASN A 330 -19.84 5.05 2.11
C ASN A 330 -18.95 6.29 2.16
N THR A 331 -19.06 7.22 1.20
CA THR A 331 -18.30 8.48 1.12
C THR A 331 -19.26 9.66 1.29
N SER A 332 -18.81 10.68 2.01
CA SER A 332 -19.54 11.93 2.26
C SER A 332 -19.40 12.88 1.08
N GLN A 333 -20.48 13.58 0.73
CA GLN A 333 -20.47 14.66 -0.25
C GLN A 333 -19.80 15.94 0.27
N VAL A 334 -19.63 16.07 1.59
CA VAL A 334 -19.09 17.25 2.23
C VAL A 334 -17.56 17.28 2.11
N ASP A 335 -17.02 18.36 1.56
CA ASP A 335 -15.60 18.69 1.73
C ASP A 335 -15.40 19.29 3.12
N ILE A 336 -14.73 18.56 4.02
CA ILE A 336 -14.58 18.99 5.41
C ILE A 336 -13.64 20.19 5.57
N GLU A 337 -12.78 20.45 4.59
CA GLU A 337 -11.82 21.56 4.62
C GLU A 337 -12.49 22.87 4.18
N ASN A 338 -13.53 22.77 3.36
CA ASN A 338 -14.32 23.90 2.89
C ASN A 338 -15.81 23.51 2.75
N PRO A 339 -16.53 23.31 3.88
CA PRO A 339 -17.90 22.79 3.85
C PRO A 339 -18.90 23.82 3.30
N ASP A 340 -19.64 23.42 2.26
CA ASP A 340 -20.80 24.17 1.76
C ASP A 340 -22.01 23.94 2.67
N PHE A 341 -22.19 24.84 3.62
CA PHE A 341 -23.28 24.75 4.58
C PHE A 341 -24.65 25.20 4.04
N GLU A 342 -24.71 25.83 2.86
CA GLU A 342 -25.99 26.11 2.21
C GLU A 342 -26.55 24.81 1.62
N ARG A 343 -25.68 24.01 0.99
CA ARG A 343 -26.02 22.70 0.46
C ARG A 343 -26.12 21.62 1.56
N PHE A 344 -25.27 21.69 2.59
CA PHE A 344 -25.16 20.68 3.65
C PHE A 344 -25.41 21.26 5.05
N PRO A 345 -26.60 21.84 5.32
CA PRO A 345 -26.85 22.58 6.56
C PRO A 345 -26.74 21.75 7.85
N LEU A 346 -27.07 20.45 7.81
CA LEU A 346 -26.96 19.57 8.97
C LEU A 346 -25.51 19.39 9.43
N PHE A 347 -24.53 19.52 8.54
CA PHE A 347 -23.12 19.29 8.85
C PHE A 347 -22.60 20.23 9.95
N ARG A 348 -23.21 21.42 10.10
CA ARG A 348 -22.90 22.36 11.20
C ARG A 348 -23.03 21.74 12.59
N ASN A 349 -23.95 20.79 12.74
CA ASN A 349 -24.28 20.14 14.01
C ASN A 349 -23.64 18.75 14.14
N ALA A 350 -22.79 18.35 13.19
CA ALA A 350 -22.08 17.08 13.26
C ALA A 350 -20.97 17.16 14.32
N SER A 351 -21.14 16.49 15.46
CA SER A 351 -20.06 16.42 16.44
C SER A 351 -18.96 15.48 15.95
N TYR A 352 -17.72 15.93 16.09
CA TYR A 352 -16.53 15.19 15.71
C TYR A 352 -15.55 15.03 16.87
N SER A 353 -14.60 14.12 16.68
CA SER A 353 -13.32 14.08 17.39
C SER A 353 -12.17 14.19 16.38
N GLU A 354 -11.01 14.64 16.80
CA GLU A 354 -9.87 14.84 15.90
C GLU A 354 -8.52 14.54 16.55
N CYS A 355 -7.49 14.32 15.73
CA CYS A 355 -6.12 14.20 16.20
C CYS A 355 -5.10 14.50 15.11
N ILE A 356 -3.87 14.77 15.53
CA ILE A 356 -2.67 14.53 14.72
C ILE A 356 -2.09 13.19 15.17
N LEU A 357 -2.13 12.19 14.29
CA LEU A 357 -1.53 10.88 14.51
C LEU A 357 -0.05 10.93 14.11
N LYS A 358 0.83 10.58 15.03
CA LYS A 358 2.29 10.68 14.87
C LYS A 358 2.94 9.32 14.71
N ALA A 359 4.15 9.30 14.15
CA ALA A 359 4.96 8.10 14.04
C ALA A 359 5.07 7.32 15.36
N GLY A 360 4.79 6.02 15.33
CA GLY A 360 4.75 5.12 16.49
C GLY A 360 3.39 5.06 17.22
N GLU A 361 2.40 5.84 16.78
CA GLU A 361 1.03 5.81 17.31
C GLU A 361 0.10 4.96 16.45
N MET A 362 -0.92 4.37 17.08
CA MET A 362 -1.96 3.57 16.45
C MET A 362 -3.33 4.15 16.79
N LEU A 363 -4.10 4.57 15.80
CA LEU A 363 -5.48 5.00 15.99
C LEU A 363 -6.41 3.80 15.80
N TYR A 364 -7.22 3.50 16.83
CA TYR A 364 -8.39 2.66 16.67
C TYR A 364 -9.53 3.49 16.09
N ILE A 365 -10.02 3.07 14.92
CA ILE A 365 -11.20 3.60 14.25
C ILE A 365 -12.28 2.52 14.37
N PRO A 366 -13.34 2.75 15.16
CA PRO A 366 -14.42 1.78 15.28
C PRO A 366 -15.10 1.55 13.94
N LYS A 367 -15.65 0.35 13.72
CA LYS A 367 -16.36 0.05 12.47
C LYS A 367 -17.40 1.11 12.15
N GLU A 368 -17.55 1.40 10.86
CA GLU A 368 -18.51 2.36 10.31
C GLU A 368 -18.33 3.81 10.81
N HIS A 369 -17.30 4.13 11.60
CA HIS A 369 -16.99 5.53 11.90
C HIS A 369 -16.54 6.26 10.64
N TRP A 370 -17.15 7.43 10.43
CA TRP A 370 -16.78 8.32 9.35
C TRP A 370 -15.44 8.95 9.67
N HIS A 371 -14.46 8.82 8.79
CA HIS A 371 -13.12 9.34 9.00
C HIS A 371 -12.58 10.05 7.77
N PHE A 372 -12.00 11.22 8.00
CA PHE A 372 -11.22 11.98 7.04
C PHE A 372 -9.76 11.94 7.44
N VAL A 373 -8.85 11.84 6.46
CA VAL A 373 -7.42 11.75 6.70
C VAL A 373 -6.66 12.68 5.76
N LYS A 374 -5.75 13.50 6.28
CA LYS A 374 -4.83 14.36 5.51
C LYS A 374 -3.40 14.19 5.98
N SER A 375 -2.47 13.89 5.08
CA SER A 375 -1.04 13.79 5.41
C SER A 375 -0.42 15.18 5.58
N LEU A 376 0.23 15.41 6.72
CA LEU A 376 0.88 16.68 7.08
C LEU A 376 2.36 16.72 6.70
N SER A 377 2.92 15.57 6.35
CA SER A 377 4.28 15.37 5.86
C SER A 377 4.29 14.17 4.90
N ILE A 378 5.44 13.85 4.31
CA ILE A 378 5.63 12.55 3.65
C ILE A 378 5.31 11.47 4.68
N SER A 379 4.36 10.59 4.35
CA SER A 379 3.66 9.78 5.33
C SER A 379 3.53 8.34 4.86
N PHE A 380 3.77 7.39 5.76
CA PHE A 380 3.48 5.97 5.56
C PHE A 380 2.69 5.45 6.76
N SER A 381 1.49 4.93 6.48
CA SER A 381 0.64 4.27 7.47
C SER A 381 0.35 2.82 7.05
N VAL A 382 0.09 1.98 8.04
CA VAL A 382 -0.42 0.61 7.83
C VAL A 382 -1.76 0.48 8.52
N SER A 383 -2.80 0.10 7.79
CA SER A 383 -4.11 -0.19 8.37
C SER A 383 -4.33 -1.68 8.52
N PHE A 384 -4.95 -2.09 9.63
CA PHE A 384 -5.34 -3.47 9.93
C PHE A 384 -6.85 -3.53 10.06
N TRP A 385 -7.52 -4.11 9.07
CA TRP A 385 -8.98 -4.24 9.06
C TRP A 385 -9.39 -5.61 9.57
N TRP A 386 -10.18 -5.64 10.63
CA TRP A 386 -10.59 -6.87 11.31
C TRP A 386 -12.08 -6.81 11.70
N LYS A 387 -12.64 -7.91 12.19
CA LYS A 387 -14.08 -8.04 12.46
C LYS A 387 -14.36 -8.43 13.89
#